data_AF-X1KM90-F1
#
_entry.id   AF-X1KM90-F1
#
_cell.length_a   1.000
_cell.length_b   1.000
_cell.length_c   1.000
_cell.angle_alpha   90.00
_cell.angle_beta   90.00
_cell.angle_gamma   90.00
#
_symmetry.space_group_name_H-M   'P 1'
#
loop_
_entity.id
_entity.type
_entity.pdbx_description
1 polymer ?
#
loop_
_entity_poly.entity_id
_entity_poly.type
_entity_poly.pdbx_seq_one_letter_code
_entity_poly.pdbx_strand_id
1 'polypeptide(L)'
;AAWIMIIAKRPFEIGDRVIIGNVRGDVADVTLTHIYLKEIGGIVPGEETSGRIIMIPNSILFEQNIINYTSRDEYVLDQVVVAVTYESNLDKAVEIGLESAKN
;
A
#
# COMPACT_ATOMS: atom_id res chain seq x y z
N ALA A 1 11.19 -12.29 25.25
CA ALA A 1 9.97 -11.54 25.63
C ALA A 1 9.44 -10.66 24.51
N ALA A 2 10.26 -9.83 23.86
CA ALA A 2 9.84 -8.96 22.74
C ALA A 2 9.23 -9.71 21.53
N TRP A 3 9.75 -10.90 21.20
CA TRP A 3 9.21 -11.75 20.11
C TRP A 3 7.75 -12.16 20.32
N ILE A 4 7.39 -12.49 21.57
CA ILE A 4 6.02 -12.86 21.94
C ILE A 4 5.11 -11.63 21.89
N MET A 5 5.61 -10.43 22.20
CA MET A 5 4.83 -9.19 22.15
C MET A 5 4.43 -8.79 20.72
N ILE A 6 5.28 -8.99 19.71
CA ILE A 6 4.92 -8.70 18.30
C ILE A 6 3.88 -9.71 17.79
N ILE A 7 4.03 -11.00 18.11
CA ILE A 7 3.02 -12.03 17.80
C ILE A 7 1.71 -11.76 18.54
N ALA A 8 1.78 -11.30 19.79
CA ALA A 8 0.60 -11.05 20.63
C ALA A 8 -0.14 -9.74 20.31
N LYS A 9 0.57 -8.68 19.87
CA LYS A 9 -0.04 -7.40 19.54
C LYS A 9 -0.44 -7.23 18.07
N ARG A 10 0.07 -8.07 17.15
CA ARG A 10 -0.21 -8.03 15.69
C ARG A 10 -0.24 -6.59 15.13
N PRO A 11 0.90 -5.99 14.78
CA PRO A 11 0.94 -4.60 14.30
C PRO A 11 0.13 -4.34 13.01
N PHE A 12 -0.29 -5.41 12.33
CA PHE A 12 -1.17 -5.43 11.17
C PHE A 12 -1.88 -6.79 11.11
N GLU A 13 -3.00 -6.82 10.39
CA GLU A 13 -3.79 -8.03 10.15
C GLU A 13 -3.83 -8.41 8.66
N ILE A 14 -4.36 -9.60 8.35
CA ILE A 14 -4.61 -9.99 6.97
C ILE A 14 -5.60 -9.00 6.36
N GLY A 15 -5.27 -8.47 5.18
CA GLY A 15 -6.03 -7.42 4.51
C GLY A 15 -5.46 -6.02 4.69
N ASP A 16 -4.56 -5.79 5.66
CA ASP A 16 -3.96 -4.47 5.84
C ASP A 16 -3.01 -4.10 4.71
N ARG A 17 -3.03 -2.83 4.31
CA ARG A 17 -2.03 -2.25 3.41
C ARG A 17 -0.83 -1.78 4.22
N VAL A 18 0.32 -2.39 3.97
CA VAL A 18 1.55 -2.11 4.72
C VAL A 18 2.73 -1.81 3.82
N ILE A 19 3.66 -1.00 4.33
CA ILE A 19 5.03 -0.93 3.84
C ILE A 19 5.95 -1.56 4.87
N ILE A 20 6.78 -2.49 4.41
CA ILE A 20 7.84 -3.12 5.18
C ILE A 20 9.16 -2.88 4.46
N GLY A 21 10.00 -2.03 5.03
CA GLY A 21 11.23 -1.56 4.34
C GLY A 21 10.88 -0.83 3.04
N ASN A 22 11.30 -1.40 1.90
CA ASN A 22 11.08 -0.82 0.57
C ASN A 22 9.92 -1.47 -0.21
N VAL A 23 9.20 -2.39 0.43
CA VAL A 23 8.13 -3.15 -0.22
C VAL A 23 6.79 -2.63 0.26
N ARG A 24 5.87 -2.35 -0.67
CA ARG A 24 4.47 -2.00 -0.41
C ARG A 24 3.56 -3.15 -0.85
N GLY A 25 2.61 -3.52 -0.02
CA GLY A 25 1.66 -4.56 -0.36
C GLY A 25 0.52 -4.72 0.63
N ASP A 26 -0.51 -5.44 0.22
CA ASP A 26 -1.60 -5.88 1.09
C ASP A 26 -1.23 -7.22 1.73
N VAL A 27 -1.44 -7.36 3.03
CA VAL A 27 -1.11 -8.59 3.77
C VAL A 27 -2.06 -9.70 3.32
N ALA A 28 -1.50 -10.70 2.65
CA ALA A 28 -2.24 -11.85 2.15
C ALA A 28 -2.29 -13.00 3.17
N ASP A 29 -1.18 -13.24 3.86
CA ASP A 29 -1.07 -14.29 4.86
C ASP A 29 0.09 -14.02 5.84
N VAL A 30 -0.01 -14.56 7.05
CA VAL A 30 1.03 -14.46 8.08
C VAL A 30 1.24 -15.83 8.71
N THR A 31 2.41 -16.41 8.46
CA THR A 31 2.83 -17.71 8.99
C THR A 31 3.83 -17.53 10.14
N LEU A 32 4.25 -18.64 10.76
CA LEU A 32 5.24 -18.60 11.83
C LEU A 32 6.59 -18.01 11.39
N THR A 33 6.95 -18.19 10.13
CA THR A 33 8.28 -17.82 9.60
C THR A 33 8.23 -16.65 8.61
N HIS A 34 7.14 -16.48 7.87
CA HIS A 34 7.01 -15.49 6.81
C HIS A 34 5.68 -14.75 6.82
N ILE A 35 5.73 -13.51 6.36
CA ILE A 35 4.59 -12.71 5.91
C ILE A 35 4.54 -12.75 4.39
N TYR A 36 3.33 -12.88 3.85
CA TYR A 36 3.06 -12.85 2.42
C TYR A 36 2.33 -11.56 2.10
N LEU A 37 2.92 -10.73 1.25
CA LEU A 37 2.31 -9.50 0.75
C LEU A 37 1.91 -9.68 -0.71
N LYS A 38 0.68 -9.29 -1.07
CA LYS A 38 0.33 -8.99 -2.46
C LYS A 38 0.91 -7.63 -2.79
N GLU A 39 1.87 -7.61 -3.70
CA GLU A 39 2.59 -6.37 -4.00
C GLU A 39 1.67 -5.35 -4.70
N ILE A 40 1.86 -4.09 -4.31
CA ILE A 40 1.24 -2.93 -4.94
C ILE A 40 2.34 -2.11 -5.60
N GLY A 41 2.07 -1.67 -6.82
CA GLY A 41 3.05 -1.03 -7.69
C GLY A 41 3.96 -2.05 -8.35
N GLY A 42 5.27 -1.87 -8.25
CA GLY A 42 6.28 -2.75 -8.85
C GLY A 42 7.08 -2.06 -9.95
N ILE A 43 7.03 -2.59 -11.17
CA ILE A 43 7.77 -2.00 -12.31
C ILE A 43 7.17 -0.64 -12.72
N VAL A 44 5.85 -0.53 -12.62
CA VAL A 44 5.11 0.70 -12.90
C VAL A 44 4.75 1.36 -11.56
N PRO A 45 5.02 2.67 -11.40
CA PRO A 45 4.57 3.40 -10.22
C PRO A 45 3.04 3.53 -10.22
N GLY A 46 2.41 3.24 -9.09
CA GLY A 46 0.96 3.37 -8.90
C GLY A 46 0.47 2.56 -7.69
N GLU A 47 -0.83 2.68 -7.40
CA GLU A 47 -1.53 1.95 -6.34
C GLU A 47 -2.20 0.65 -6.83
N GLU A 48 -1.90 0.22 -8.06
CA GLU A 48 -2.44 -1.02 -8.63
C GLU A 48 -1.68 -2.26 -8.13
N THR A 49 -2.37 -3.40 -8.05
CA THR A 49 -1.71 -4.66 -7.70
C THR A 49 -0.84 -5.16 -8.85
N SER A 50 0.39 -5.56 -8.53
CA SER A 50 1.32 -6.10 -9.53
C SER A 50 1.02 -7.56 -9.90
N GLY A 51 0.19 -8.23 -9.08
CA GLY A 51 -0.05 -9.68 -9.14
C GLY A 51 1.07 -10.54 -8.54
N ARG A 52 2.18 -9.94 -8.09
CA ARG A 52 3.29 -10.68 -7.45
C ARG A 52 3.03 -10.86 -5.95
N ILE A 53 3.55 -11.95 -5.41
CA ILE A 53 3.54 -12.24 -3.98
C ILE A 53 4.96 -12.10 -3.45
N ILE A 54 5.14 -11.29 -2.41
CA ILE A 54 6.42 -11.08 -1.76
C ILE A 54 6.41 -11.84 -0.43
N MET A 55 7.36 -12.77 -0.30
CA MET A 55 7.62 -13.49 0.94
C MET A 55 8.67 -12.76 1.76
N ILE A 56 8.30 -12.39 2.97
CA ILE A 56 9.13 -11.61 3.88
C ILE A 56 9.35 -12.42 5.16
N PRO A 57 10.59 -12.75 5.53
CA PRO A 57 10.87 -13.40 6.81
C PRO A 57 10.42 -12.54 8.00
N ASN A 58 9.81 -13.14 9.01
CA ASN A 58 9.30 -12.43 10.20
C ASN A 58 10.41 -11.73 10.99
N SER A 59 11.68 -12.12 10.82
CA SER A 59 12.82 -11.44 11.44
C SER A 59 12.96 -9.99 10.98
N ILE A 60 12.48 -9.63 9.78
CA ILE A 60 12.57 -8.25 9.27
C ILE A 60 11.79 -7.26 10.14
N LEU A 61 10.77 -7.72 10.87
CA LEU A 61 9.95 -6.89 11.74
C LEU A 61 10.74 -6.23 12.87
N PHE A 62 11.94 -6.75 13.18
CA PHE A 62 12.84 -6.20 14.18
C PHE A 62 13.91 -5.28 13.60
N GLU A 63 14.08 -5.27 12.28
CA GLU A 63 15.16 -4.58 11.57
C GLU A 63 14.66 -3.38 10.76
N GLN A 64 13.41 -3.42 10.31
CA GLN A 64 12.82 -2.43 9.43
C GLN A 64 11.60 -1.78 10.07
N ASN A 65 11.34 -0.53 9.68
CA ASN A 65 10.09 0.13 10.02
C ASN A 65 8.93 -0.53 9.27
N ILE A 66 7.79 -0.59 9.96
CA ILE A 66 6.52 -1.07 9.42
C ILE A 66 5.55 0.11 9.43
N ILE A 67 5.04 0.47 8.26
CA ILE A 67 4.06 1.54 8.10
C ILE A 67 2.75 0.89 7.71
N ASN A 68 1.75 0.92 8.60
CA ASN A 68 0.41 0.42 8.33
C ASN A 68 -0.50 1.58 7.91
N TYR A 69 -1.04 1.51 6.70
CA TYR A 69 -1.91 2.53 6.13
C TYR A 69 -3.36 2.39 6.64
N THR A 70 -3.82 1.15 6.83
CA THR A 70 -5.22 0.83 7.08
C THR A 70 -5.54 0.53 8.55
N SER A 71 -4.58 0.75 9.45
CA SER A 71 -4.76 0.49 10.90
C SER A 71 -5.90 1.28 11.56
N ARG A 72 -6.32 2.41 10.98
CA ARG A 72 -7.36 3.29 11.55
C ARG A 72 -8.51 3.58 10.61
N ASP A 73 -8.22 3.65 9.31
CA ASP A 73 -9.18 3.99 8.27
C ASP A 73 -9.05 2.96 7.14
N GLU A 74 -10.17 2.52 6.57
CA GLU A 74 -10.19 1.53 5.48
C GLU A 74 -9.71 2.11 4.14
N TYR A 75 -9.49 3.42 4.07
CA TYR A 75 -9.16 4.13 2.84
C TYR A 75 -7.74 4.68 2.86
N VAL A 76 -7.08 4.57 1.71
CA VAL A 76 -5.75 5.15 1.46
C VAL A 76 -5.87 6.26 0.43
N LEU A 77 -5.14 7.35 0.64
CA LEU A 77 -5.07 8.45 -0.32
C LEU A 77 -4.26 8.00 -1.55
N ASP A 78 -4.91 8.01 -2.71
CA ASP A 78 -4.24 7.87 -4.01
C ASP A 78 -4.18 9.23 -4.72
N GLN A 79 -3.11 9.44 -5.49
CA GLN A 79 -2.88 10.67 -6.25
C GLN A 79 -2.72 10.37 -7.74
N VAL A 80 -3.62 10.94 -8.53
CA VAL A 80 -3.54 10.90 -9.99
C VAL A 80 -3.00 12.23 -10.52
N VAL A 81 -1.90 12.17 -11.27
CA VAL A 81 -1.29 13.35 -11.91
C VAL A 81 -1.60 13.32 -13.41
N VAL A 82 -2.26 14.37 -13.89
CA VAL A 82 -2.64 14.49 -15.30
C VAL A 82 -1.92 15.69 -15.92
N ALA A 83 -1.27 15.46 -17.07
CA ALA A 83 -0.65 16.52 -17.85
C ALA A 83 -1.66 17.12 -18.84
N VAL A 84 -1.71 18.45 -18.93
CA VAL A 84 -2.56 19.21 -19.84
C VAL A 84 -1.67 20.12 -20.68
N THR A 85 -1.93 20.20 -22.00
CA THR A 85 -1.14 21.06 -22.90
C THR A 85 -1.47 22.53 -22.65
N TYR A 86 -0.52 23.42 -22.93
CA TYR A 86 -0.68 24.86 -22.66
C TYR A 86 -1.85 25.51 -23.42
N GLU A 87 -2.18 25.00 -24.61
CA GLU A 87 -3.27 25.49 -25.46
C GLU A 87 -4.64 24.97 -25.03
N SER A 88 -4.69 23.98 -24.13
CA SER A 88 -5.94 23.40 -23.65
C SER A 88 -6.63 24.31 -22.64
N ASN A 89 -7.97 24.24 -22.61
CA ASN A 89 -8.76 24.94 -21.60
C ASN A 89 -8.59 24.26 -20.23
N LEU A 90 -7.88 24.92 -19.31
CA LEU A 90 -7.61 24.41 -17.97
C LEU A 90 -8.88 24.22 -17.14
N ASP A 91 -9.81 25.17 -17.17
CA ASP A 91 -11.06 25.09 -16.41
C ASP A 91 -11.87 23.87 -16.83
N LYS A 92 -11.90 23.58 -18.15
CA LYS A 92 -12.58 22.41 -18.69
C LYS A 92 -11.87 21.10 -18.29
N ALA A 93 -10.54 21.09 -18.25
CA ALA A 93 -9.79 19.93 -17.78
C ALA A 93 -10.06 19.62 -16.30
N VAL A 94 -10.14 20.65 -15.45
CA VAL A 94 -10.49 20.52 -14.03
C VAL A 94 -11.93 20.01 -13.88
N GLU A 95 -12.88 20.55 -14.64
CA GLU A 95 -14.27 20.09 -14.64
C GLU A 95 -14.37 18.58 -14.95
N ILE A 96 -13.72 18.12 -16.03
CA ILE A 96 -13.70 16.70 -16.43
C ILE A 96 -13.07 15.83 -15.34
N GLY A 97 -11.97 16.28 -14.73
CA GLY A 97 -11.31 15.56 -13.63
C GLY A 97 -12.23 15.40 -12.42
N LEU A 98 -12.93 16.45 -12.03
CA LEU A 98 -13.90 16.43 -10.93
C LEU A 98 -15.13 15.57 -11.24
N GLU A 99 -15.62 15.56 -12.48
CA GLU A 99 -16.70 14.67 -12.90
C GLU A 99 -16.28 13.21 -12.87
N SER A 100 -15.05 12.92 -13.30
CA SER A 100 -14.49 11.57 -13.32
C SER A 100 -14.29 11.00 -11.91
N ALA A 101 -13.93 11.85 -10.93
CA ALA A 101 -13.75 11.44 -9.53
C ALA A 101 -15.05 11.20 -8.74
N LYS A 102 -16.22 11.61 -9.27
CA LYS A 102 -17.52 11.43 -8.62
C LYS A 102 -18.21 10.11 -8.95
N ASN A 103 -17.80 9.45 -10.03
CA ASN A 103 -18.31 8.14 -10.45
C ASN A 103 -17.49 7.02 -9.82
#